data_AF-A0A7S2ESM2-F1
#
_entry.id   AF-A0A7S2ESM2-F1
#
_cell.length_a   1.000
_cell.length_b   1.000
_cell.length_c   1.000
_cell.angle_alpha   90.00
_cell.angle_beta   90.00
_cell.angle_gamma   90.00
#
_symmetry.space_group_name_H-M   'P 1'
#
loop_
_entity.id
_entity.type
_entity.pdbx_description
1 polymer ?
#
loop_
_entity_poly.entity_id
_entity_poly.type
_entity_poly.pdbx_seq_one_letter_code
_entity_poly.pdbx_strand_id
1 'polypeptide(L)'
;AAAAALKLCSSSALRIPPGFVSTPRAIEFPCPMGTARGYYYAPRNENYRCDTEDAPPLLVKAHGGPTACASAAFNPAVQYWTSRGFAVLDVDYGGSTGYGRDYRRRLRGNWGVVDIDDVC
;
A
#
# COMPACT_ATOMS: atom_id res chain seq x y z
N ALA A 1 -0.02 -8.57 -37.58
CA ALA A 1 -1.20 -8.36 -36.71
C ALA A 1 -0.99 -9.17 -35.44
N ALA A 2 -0.99 -8.56 -34.25
CA ALA A 2 -0.87 -9.28 -33.00
C ALA A 2 -2.16 -10.09 -32.77
N ALA A 3 -2.05 -11.41 -32.61
CA ALA A 3 -3.18 -12.26 -32.28
C ALA A 3 -3.78 -11.80 -30.94
N ALA A 4 -5.09 -11.54 -30.91
CA ALA A 4 -5.79 -11.21 -29.68
C ALA A 4 -5.67 -12.40 -28.71
N ALA A 5 -5.18 -12.14 -27.50
CA ALA A 5 -5.02 -13.18 -26.49
C ALA A 5 -6.38 -13.83 -26.17
N LEU A 6 -6.47 -15.16 -26.31
CA LEU A 6 -7.67 -15.92 -25.95
C LEU A 6 -7.76 -16.02 -24.43
N LYS A 7 -8.79 -15.39 -23.85
CA LYS A 7 -9.11 -15.51 -22.43
C LYS A 7 -9.89 -16.80 -22.18
N LEU A 8 -9.27 -17.77 -21.49
CA LEU A 8 -9.89 -19.05 -21.17
C LEU A 8 -10.95 -18.94 -20.05
N CYS A 9 -10.63 -18.23 -18.97
CA CYS A 9 -11.55 -18.01 -17.85
C CYS A 9 -11.17 -16.72 -17.08
N SER A 10 -12.09 -16.21 -16.27
CA SER A 10 -11.87 -15.08 -15.37
C SER A 10 -12.38 -15.42 -13.99
N SER A 11 -11.62 -15.09 -12.95
CA SER A 11 -12.12 -15.10 -11.57
C SER A 11 -13.04 -13.92 -11.27
N SER A 12 -13.05 -12.88 -12.12
CA SER A 12 -13.89 -11.69 -11.93
C SER A 12 -14.29 -11.04 -13.27
N ALA A 13 -15.48 -10.45 -13.32
CA ALA A 13 -15.94 -9.64 -14.44
C ALA A 13 -15.64 -8.14 -14.27
N LEU A 14 -15.09 -7.74 -13.12
CA LEU A 14 -14.79 -6.34 -12.79
C LEU A 14 -13.81 -5.76 -13.81
N ARG A 15 -14.19 -4.63 -14.42
CA ARG A 15 -13.33 -3.83 -15.30
C ARG A 15 -13.14 -2.46 -14.66
N ILE A 16 -11.89 -2.11 -14.39
CA ILE A 16 -11.54 -0.81 -13.82
C ILE A 16 -10.73 -0.06 -14.89
N PRO A 17 -11.20 1.11 -15.36
CA PRO A 17 -10.43 1.92 -16.29
C PRO A 17 -9.09 2.33 -15.65
N PRO A 18 -7.99 2.39 -16.41
CA PRO A 18 -6.68 2.74 -15.88
C PRO A 18 -6.64 4.09 -15.15
N GLY A 19 -7.52 5.02 -15.51
CA GLY A 19 -7.62 6.34 -14.87
C GLY A 19 -8.03 6.31 -13.39
N PHE A 20 -8.61 5.21 -12.91
CA PHE A 20 -8.96 4.99 -11.49
C PHE A 20 -7.93 4.16 -10.71
N VAL A 21 -6.86 3.69 -11.35
CA VAL A 21 -5.87 2.84 -10.70
C VAL A 21 -4.72 3.70 -10.18
N SER A 22 -4.57 3.78 -8.86
CA SER A 22 -3.40 4.34 -8.21
C SER A 22 -2.24 3.35 -8.24
N THR A 23 -1.14 3.76 -8.87
CA THR A 23 0.13 3.03 -8.86
C THR A 23 0.85 3.25 -7.53
N PRO A 24 1.35 2.20 -6.85
CA PRO A 24 2.14 2.36 -5.63
C PRO A 24 3.46 3.08 -5.88
N ARG A 25 3.86 3.92 -4.94
CA ARG A 25 5.23 4.43 -4.82
C ARG A 25 5.87 3.86 -3.57
N ALA A 26 6.99 3.14 -3.73
CA ALA A 26 7.80 2.74 -2.59
C ALA A 26 8.35 3.98 -1.89
N ILE A 27 8.21 4.05 -0.57
CA ILE A 27 8.73 5.14 0.26
C ILE A 27 9.44 4.57 1.49
N GLU A 28 10.33 5.38 2.04
CA GLU A 28 10.96 5.17 3.34
C GLU A 28 10.72 6.41 4.20
N PHE A 29 10.52 6.24 5.50
CA PHE A 29 10.28 7.34 6.42
C PHE A 29 10.89 7.07 7.80
N PRO A 30 11.31 8.12 8.51
CA PRO A 30 11.91 7.97 9.84
C PRO A 30 10.85 7.65 10.89
N CYS A 31 11.19 6.73 11.79
CA CYS A 31 10.40 6.31 12.95
C CYS A 31 11.30 6.31 14.20
N PRO A 32 10.73 6.31 15.42
CA PRO A 32 11.51 6.38 16.66
C PRO A 32 12.60 5.30 16.78
N MET A 33 12.32 4.09 16.31
CA MET A 33 13.22 2.93 16.42
C MET A 33 13.88 2.53 15.10
N GLY A 34 13.97 3.47 14.14
CA GLY A 34 14.67 3.29 12.87
C GLY A 34 13.88 3.81 11.67
N THR A 35 14.18 3.29 10.48
CA THR A 35 13.46 3.67 9.25
C THR A 35 12.40 2.61 8.94
N ALA A 36 11.15 3.02 8.77
CA ALA A 36 10.10 2.18 8.23
C ALA A 36 9.99 2.35 6.71
N ARG A 37 9.37 1.36 6.07
CA ARG A 37 9.18 1.31 4.62
C ARG A 37 7.73 1.04 4.30
N GLY A 38 7.32 1.33 3.07
CA GLY A 38 5.98 0.96 2.63
C GLY A 38 5.65 1.45 1.23
N TYR A 39 4.39 1.24 0.85
CA TYR A 39 3.85 1.69 -0.42
C TYR A 39 2.82 2.80 -0.20
N TYR A 40 3.11 3.96 -0.75
CA TYR A 40 2.19 5.08 -0.80
C TYR A 40 1.35 5.03 -2.09
N TYR A 41 0.04 5.17 -1.94
CA TYR A 41 -0.93 5.25 -3.02
C TYR A 41 -1.63 6.61 -2.92
N ALA A 42 -1.48 7.44 -3.95
CA ALA A 42 -2.14 8.74 -4.01
C ALA A 42 -3.63 8.57 -4.38
N PRO A 43 -4.49 9.54 -4.03
CA PRO A 43 -5.83 9.61 -4.60
C PRO A 43 -5.77 9.62 -6.13
N ARG A 44 -6.61 8.82 -6.77
CA ARG A 44 -6.59 8.65 -8.22
C ARG A 44 -7.99 8.43 -8.79
N ASN A 45 -8.50 9.45 -9.47
CA ASN A 45 -9.77 9.42 -10.17
C ASN A 45 -9.63 10.23 -11.46
N GLU A 46 -10.14 9.73 -12.58
CA GLU A 46 -10.07 10.44 -13.87
C GLU A 46 -11.13 11.54 -14.01
N ASN A 47 -12.24 11.43 -13.28
CA ASN A 47 -13.38 12.34 -13.36
C ASN A 47 -13.38 13.42 -12.29
N TYR A 48 -12.69 13.19 -11.17
CA TYR A 48 -12.66 14.10 -10.03
C TYR A 48 -11.23 14.39 -9.61
N ARG A 49 -10.96 15.66 -9.29
CA ARG A 49 -9.72 16.11 -8.67
C ARG A 49 -10.05 16.93 -7.44
N CYS A 50 -9.15 16.91 -6.46
CA CYS A 50 -9.26 17.77 -5.30
C CYS A 50 -8.68 19.13 -5.68
N ASP A 51 -9.50 20.17 -5.60
CA ASP A 51 -9.10 21.53 -5.96
C ASP A 51 -8.63 22.34 -4.73
N THR A 52 -8.59 21.71 -3.55
CA THR A 52 -8.06 22.30 -2.31
C THR A 52 -6.54 22.19 -2.26
N GLU A 53 -5.89 23.12 -1.56
CA GLU A 53 -4.46 23.00 -1.25
C GLU A 53 -4.17 22.03 -0.09
N ASP A 54 -5.22 21.65 0.66
CA ASP A 54 -5.10 20.71 1.78
C ASP A 54 -4.68 19.31 1.33
N ALA A 55 -3.92 18.63 2.18
CA ALA A 55 -3.53 17.24 1.95
C ALA A 55 -4.75 16.30 2.03
N PRO A 56 -4.79 15.23 1.22
CA PRO A 56 -5.88 14.27 1.29
C PRO A 56 -5.86 13.51 2.61
N PRO A 57 -7.02 13.03 3.09
CA PRO A 57 -7.04 12.11 4.23
C PRO A 57 -6.23 10.84 3.91
N LEU A 58 -5.42 10.40 4.87
CA LEU A 58 -4.54 9.24 4.74
C LEU A 58 -5.05 8.07 5.56
N LEU A 59 -5.23 6.92 4.92
CA LEU A 59 -5.43 5.64 5.60
C LEU A 59 -4.09 4.92 5.73
N VAL A 60 -3.65 4.70 6.96
CA VAL A 60 -2.46 3.89 7.25
C VAL A 60 -2.90 2.44 7.48
N LYS A 61 -2.33 1.53 6.71
CA LYS A 61 -2.63 0.10 6.74
C LYS A 61 -1.44 -0.67 7.32
N ALA A 62 -1.69 -1.38 8.42
CA ALA A 62 -0.80 -2.40 8.95
C ALA A 62 -1.21 -3.78 8.42
N HIS A 63 -0.30 -4.50 7.78
CA HIS A 63 -0.58 -5.86 7.30
C HIS A 63 -0.56 -6.89 8.45
N GLY A 64 -1.18 -8.06 8.23
CA GLY A 64 -1.06 -9.22 9.13
C GLY A 64 0.24 -9.99 8.94
N GLY A 65 0.50 -11.01 9.76
CA GLY A 65 1.73 -11.83 9.70
C GLY A 65 2.22 -12.18 11.10
N PRO A 66 2.84 -11.24 11.85
CA PRO A 66 3.37 -9.93 11.42
C PRO A 66 4.71 -10.04 10.65
N THR A 67 5.28 -11.25 10.57
CA THR A 67 6.43 -11.57 9.72
C THR A 67 5.99 -11.81 8.26
N ALA A 68 5.52 -10.76 7.61
CA ALA A 68 5.11 -10.74 6.20
C ALA A 68 5.50 -9.38 5.58
N CYS A 69 5.00 -9.03 4.39
CA CYS A 69 5.20 -7.69 3.83
C CYS A 69 3.97 -7.23 3.05
N ALA A 70 3.86 -5.92 2.86
CA ALA A 70 2.97 -5.29 1.90
C ALA A 70 3.30 -5.74 0.47
N SER A 71 2.31 -5.62 -0.42
CA SER A 71 2.45 -6.02 -1.82
C SER A 71 2.13 -4.86 -2.76
N ALA A 72 3.01 -4.63 -3.73
CA ALA A 72 2.76 -3.70 -4.83
C ALA A 72 1.76 -4.25 -5.88
N ALA A 73 1.27 -5.48 -5.70
CA ALA A 73 0.27 -6.06 -6.59
C ALA A 73 -1.07 -5.30 -6.53
N PHE A 74 -1.88 -5.48 -7.57
CA PHE A 74 -3.20 -4.86 -7.62
C PHE A 74 -4.09 -5.34 -6.47
N ASN A 75 -4.60 -4.40 -5.68
CA ASN A 75 -5.51 -4.66 -4.56
C ASN A 75 -6.80 -3.83 -4.69
N PRO A 76 -7.96 -4.44 -4.99
CA PRO A 76 -9.20 -3.69 -5.19
C PRO A 76 -9.66 -2.93 -3.94
N ALA A 77 -9.31 -3.37 -2.73
CA ALA A 77 -9.64 -2.66 -1.50
C ALA A 77 -8.85 -1.35 -1.36
N VAL A 78 -7.58 -1.33 -1.76
CA VAL A 78 -6.79 -0.08 -1.81
C VAL A 78 -7.36 0.85 -2.89
N GLN A 79 -7.67 0.31 -4.07
CA GLN A 79 -8.21 1.09 -5.18
C GLN A 79 -9.60 1.68 -4.89
N TYR A 80 -10.39 1.02 -4.03
CA TYR A 80 -11.67 1.55 -3.57
C TYR A 80 -11.51 2.90 -2.87
N TRP A 81 -10.51 3.02 -1.99
CA TRP A 81 -10.25 4.25 -1.23
C TRP A 81 -9.57 5.32 -2.09
N THR A 82 -8.55 4.95 -2.86
CA THR A 82 -7.82 5.91 -3.70
C THR A 82 -8.68 6.54 -4.78
N SER A 83 -9.63 5.78 -5.34
CA SER A 83 -10.62 6.32 -6.29
C SER A 83 -11.62 7.29 -5.66
N ARG A 84 -11.68 7.41 -4.33
CA ARG A 84 -12.62 8.25 -3.57
C ARG A 84 -11.95 9.40 -2.81
N GLY A 85 -10.72 9.76 -3.20
CA GLY A 85 -10.04 10.92 -2.62
C GLY A 85 -9.14 10.62 -1.42
N PHE A 86 -9.08 9.37 -0.95
CA PHE A 86 -8.20 8.98 0.16
C PHE A 86 -6.83 8.58 -0.34
N ALA A 87 -5.77 9.01 0.35
CA ALA A 87 -4.47 8.39 0.20
C ALA A 87 -4.42 7.08 1.03
N VAL A 88 -3.58 6.14 0.62
CA VAL A 88 -3.31 4.92 1.40
C VAL A 88 -1.81 4.75 1.56
N LEU A 89 -1.37 4.44 2.77
CA LEU A 89 -0.01 4.01 3.06
C LEU A 89 -0.04 2.58 3.60
N ASP A 90 0.47 1.62 2.82
CA ASP A 90 0.62 0.22 3.24
C ASP A 90 2.01 0.02 3.82
N VAL A 91 2.11 -0.06 5.15
CA VAL A 91 3.38 0.00 5.89
C VAL A 91 3.98 -1.38 6.06
N ASP A 92 5.24 -1.51 5.67
CA ASP A 92 6.13 -2.59 6.06
C ASP A 92 6.83 -2.23 7.37
N TYR A 93 6.13 -2.36 8.49
CA TYR A 93 6.66 -2.01 9.81
C TYR A 93 7.87 -2.89 10.21
N GLY A 94 8.67 -2.43 11.17
CA GLY A 94 9.80 -3.20 11.69
C GLY A 94 9.36 -4.60 12.13
N GLY A 95 9.89 -5.64 11.49
CA GLY A 95 9.34 -7.01 11.60
C GLY A 95 8.96 -7.63 10.25
N SER A 96 8.69 -6.80 9.26
CA SER A 96 8.34 -7.25 7.91
C SER A 96 9.49 -7.98 7.21
N THR A 97 9.11 -8.79 6.21
CA THR A 97 10.03 -9.54 5.35
C THR A 97 10.47 -8.74 4.13
N GLY A 98 11.49 -9.21 3.40
CA GLY A 98 12.00 -8.53 2.18
C GLY A 98 13.16 -7.56 2.42
N TYR A 99 13.43 -7.18 3.67
CA TYR A 99 14.41 -6.15 4.03
C TYR A 99 15.64 -6.67 4.80
N GLY A 100 15.85 -7.98 4.79
CA GLY A 100 16.95 -8.63 5.52
C GLY A 100 16.58 -9.07 6.95
N ARG A 101 17.49 -9.83 7.57
CA ARG A 101 17.24 -10.48 8.87
C ARG A 101 17.13 -9.48 10.01
N ASP A 102 17.92 -8.41 9.98
CA ASP A 102 17.95 -7.43 11.07
C ASP A 102 16.66 -6.61 11.10
N TYR A 103 16.14 -6.22 9.94
CA TYR A 103 14.83 -5.59 9.82
C TYR A 103 13.72 -6.47 10.38
N ARG A 104 13.67 -7.74 9.97
CA ARG A 104 12.70 -8.72 10.47
C ARG A 104 12.81 -8.94 11.99
N ARG A 105 14.01 -8.83 12.55
CA ARG A 105 14.25 -9.01 13.99
C ARG A 105 13.88 -7.80 14.84
N ARG A 106 13.63 -6.62 14.25
CA ARG A 106 13.19 -5.43 15.00
C ARG A 106 11.97 -5.71 15.89
N LEU A 107 11.02 -6.51 15.40
CA LEU A 107 9.80 -6.86 16.14
C LEU A 107 10.01 -7.90 17.26
N ARG A 108 11.15 -8.58 17.31
CA ARG A 108 11.36 -9.69 18.26
C ARG A 108 11.35 -9.17 19.70
N GLY A 109 10.29 -9.48 20.44
CA GLY A 109 10.09 -9.01 21.81
C GLY A 109 9.51 -7.60 21.91
N ASN A 110 9.16 -6.95 20.79
CA ASN A 110 8.66 -5.57 20.73
C ASN A 110 7.32 -5.44 19.99
N TRP A 111 6.53 -6.51 19.94
CA TRP A 111 5.21 -6.47 19.31
C TRP A 111 4.24 -5.63 20.14
N GLY A 112 3.45 -4.77 19.49
CA GLY A 112 2.65 -3.72 20.12
C GLY A 112 3.45 -2.43 20.42
N VAL A 113 4.73 -2.37 20.07
CA VAL A 113 5.59 -1.18 20.22
C VAL A 113 6.15 -0.78 18.86
N VAL A 114 7.01 -1.60 18.25
CA VAL A 114 7.65 -1.27 16.96
C VAL A 114 6.62 -1.09 15.85
N ASP A 115 5.65 -1.99 15.77
CA ASP A 115 4.61 -1.96 14.76
C ASP A 115 3.62 -0.82 14.95
N ILE A 116 3.44 -0.33 16.19
CA ILE A 116 2.62 0.86 16.47
C ILE A 116 3.39 2.15 16.16
N ASP A 117 4.64 2.25 16.61
CA ASP A 117 5.52 3.39 16.36
C ASP A 117 5.79 3.60 14.86
N ASP A 118 5.81 2.53 14.08
CA ASP A 118 6.03 2.61 12.63
C ASP A 118 4.76 3.00 11.84
N VAL A 119 3.56 2.99 12.45
CA VAL A 119 2.28 3.30 11.77
C VAL A 119 1.51 4.50 12.37
N CYS A 120 1.99 5.10 13.45
CA CYS A 120 1.39 6.24 14.15
C CYS A 120 2.39 7.40 14.26
#